data_AF-A0A659SC25-F1
#
_entry.id   AF-A0A659SC25-F1
#
_cell.length_a   1.000
_cell.length_b   1.000
_cell.length_c   1.000
_cell.angle_alpha   90.00
_cell.angle_beta   90.00
_cell.angle_gamma   90.00
#
_symmetry.space_group_name_H-M   'P 1'
#
loop_
_entity.id
_entity.type
_entity.pdbx_description
1 polymer ?
#
loop_
_entity_poly.entity_id
_entity_poly.type
_entity_poly.pdbx_seq_one_letter_code
_entity_poly.pdbx_strand_id
1 'polypeptide(L)'
;FQWGVFSPVMRLHGNRDPQILPAQPYRDGIAQCPTGAPNEVWSYGEEVCDVLTGCLALREKLKPYIKALMEETHKHNTPVMRPLFFEFPEQETSWAIIDQYCFGPDLLIAPVMHEGMRERDIWLPEGETWTDLATGESYSGGQTLQYATPLNRIPVFIREGGQYRSLLNL
;
A
#
# COMPACT_ATOMS: atom_id res chain seq x y z
N PHE A 1 0.27 -3.76 6.67
CA PHE A 1 0.41 -2.31 6.93
C PHE A 1 1.04 -1.57 5.75
N GLN A 2 2.15 -2.06 5.19
CA GLN A 2 2.79 -1.50 3.98
C GLN A 2 1.82 -1.29 2.81
N TRP A 3 1.02 -2.30 2.45
CA TRP A 3 -0.04 -2.14 1.45
C TRP A 3 -1.07 -1.04 1.79
N GLY A 4 -1.38 -0.88 3.08
CA GLY A 4 -2.28 0.17 3.57
C GLY A 4 -1.77 1.59 3.31
N VAL A 5 -0.45 1.79 3.21
CA VAL A 5 0.15 3.09 2.83
C VAL A 5 -0.32 3.52 1.44
N PHE A 6 -0.55 2.55 0.55
CA PHE A 6 -0.96 2.74 -0.84
C PHE A 6 -2.42 2.34 -1.07
N SER A 7 -3.24 2.42 -0.02
CA SER A 7 -4.70 2.30 -0.11
C SER A 7 -5.36 3.69 -0.09
N PRO A 8 -6.60 3.86 -0.61
CA PRO A 8 -7.26 5.16 -0.61
C PRO A 8 -7.31 5.80 0.80
N VAL A 9 -7.59 4.96 1.81
CA VAL A 9 -7.47 5.32 3.23
C VAL A 9 -6.56 4.32 3.91
N MET A 10 -5.56 4.83 4.63
CA MET A 10 -4.72 4.03 5.51
C MET A 10 -5.34 3.97 6.90
N ARG A 11 -5.71 2.77 7.35
CA ARG A 11 -6.40 2.57 8.64
C ARG A 11 -5.87 1.34 9.36
N LEU A 12 -5.52 1.51 10.63
CA LEU A 12 -5.18 0.42 11.54
C LEU A 12 -6.39 0.08 12.41
N HIS A 13 -6.82 -1.18 12.40
CA HIS A 13 -7.91 -1.66 13.22
C HIS A 13 -7.87 -3.18 13.36
N GLY A 14 -8.57 -3.69 14.37
CA GLY A 14 -8.88 -5.10 14.53
C GLY A 14 -9.29 -5.43 15.96
N ASN A 15 -9.75 -6.67 16.16
CA ASN A 15 -9.94 -7.26 17.48
C ASN A 15 -8.79 -8.25 17.71
N ARG A 16 -7.84 -7.90 18.59
CA ARG A 16 -6.60 -8.67 18.80
C ARG A 16 -6.71 -9.61 19.98
N ASP A 17 -6.03 -10.74 19.89
CA ASP A 17 -5.85 -11.64 21.02
C ASP A 17 -4.64 -11.25 21.88
N PRO A 18 -4.64 -11.56 23.19
CA PRO A 18 -5.74 -12.21 23.92
C PRO A 18 -6.94 -11.28 24.18
N GLN A 19 -8.16 -11.82 24.12
CA GLN A 19 -9.38 -11.10 24.47
C GLN A 19 -9.43 -10.80 25.98
N ILE A 20 -9.92 -9.60 26.31
CA ILE A 20 -10.14 -9.13 27.68
C ILE A 20 -11.66 -9.05 27.92
N LEU A 21 -12.15 -9.93 28.80
CA LEU A 21 -13.56 -9.95 29.19
C LEU A 21 -13.90 -8.73 30.06
N PRO A 22 -15.15 -8.21 29.98
CA PRO A 22 -15.56 -7.11 30.83
C PRO A 22 -15.56 -7.53 32.30
N ALA A 23 -15.16 -6.61 33.19
CA ALA A 23 -15.10 -6.88 34.64
C ALA A 23 -16.46 -7.30 35.23
N GLN A 24 -17.56 -6.81 34.64
CA GLN A 24 -18.90 -7.28 34.90
C GLN A 24 -19.54 -7.72 33.58
N PRO A 25 -20.08 -8.95 33.47
CA PRO A 25 -20.72 -9.42 32.25
C PRO A 25 -22.03 -8.67 31.95
N TYR A 26 -22.69 -8.11 32.97
CA TYR A 26 -23.91 -7.33 32.85
C TYR A 26 -23.86 -6.10 33.75
N ARG A 27 -24.48 -4.99 33.31
CA ARG A 27 -24.75 -3.79 34.11
C ARG A 27 -26.21 -3.40 33.90
N ASP A 28 -26.98 -3.29 34.98
CA ASP A 28 -28.43 -3.03 34.95
C ASP A 28 -29.23 -4.00 34.04
N GLY A 29 -28.81 -5.26 34.02
CA GLY A 29 -29.39 -6.30 33.16
C GLY A 29 -28.94 -6.26 31.70
N ILE A 30 -28.04 -5.34 31.31
CA ILE A 30 -27.54 -5.18 29.93
C ILE A 30 -26.15 -5.83 29.80
N ALA A 31 -25.99 -6.72 28.81
CA ALA A 31 -24.71 -7.38 28.54
C ALA A 31 -23.60 -6.39 28.16
N GLN A 32 -22.40 -6.60 28.70
CA GLN A 32 -21.24 -5.74 28.46
C GLN A 32 -20.34 -6.32 27.36
N CYS A 33 -19.72 -5.45 26.56
CA CYS A 33 -18.89 -5.84 25.41
C CYS A 33 -17.43 -6.09 25.84
N PRO A 34 -16.76 -7.16 25.37
CA PRO A 34 -15.34 -7.37 25.61
C PRO A 34 -14.47 -6.42 24.76
N THR A 35 -13.17 -6.41 25.04
CA THR A 35 -12.17 -5.72 24.21
C THR A 35 -11.03 -6.66 23.86
N GLY A 36 -10.40 -6.45 22.70
CA GLY A 36 -9.15 -7.12 22.35
C GLY A 36 -7.94 -6.52 23.06
N ALA A 37 -6.79 -7.13 22.82
CA ALA A 37 -5.48 -6.65 23.21
C ALA A 37 -5.08 -5.33 22.48
N PRO A 38 -4.01 -4.63 22.94
CA PRO A 38 -3.48 -3.44 22.29
C PRO A 38 -3.19 -3.63 20.79
N ASN A 39 -3.34 -2.55 20.02
CA ASN A 39 -3.19 -2.57 18.55
C ASN A 39 -2.51 -1.29 18.03
N GLU A 40 -1.76 -0.60 18.88
CA GLU A 40 -0.94 0.52 18.48
C GLU A 40 0.32 0.03 17.76
N VAL A 41 1.00 0.92 17.01
CA VAL A 41 2.19 0.50 16.22
C VAL A 41 3.34 -0.01 17.09
N TRP A 42 3.41 0.43 18.35
CA TRP A 42 4.41 -0.02 19.33
C TRP A 42 4.02 -1.32 20.06
N SER A 43 2.83 -1.88 19.81
CA SER A 43 2.35 -3.09 20.49
C SER A 43 2.96 -4.39 19.96
N TYR A 44 3.82 -4.31 18.92
CA TYR A 44 4.29 -5.46 18.13
C TYR A 44 5.81 -5.70 18.23
N GLY A 45 6.49 -5.10 19.22
CA GLY A 45 7.94 -5.15 19.37
C GLY A 45 8.66 -4.06 18.58
N GLU A 46 9.93 -3.81 18.92
CA GLU A 46 10.72 -2.67 18.43
C GLU A 46 10.94 -2.73 16.91
N GLU A 47 11.41 -3.86 16.39
CA GLU A 47 11.65 -4.04 14.94
C GLU A 47 10.40 -3.77 14.10
N VAL A 48 9.24 -4.26 14.54
CA VAL A 48 7.97 -4.02 13.84
C VAL A 48 7.53 -2.57 14.00
N CYS A 49 7.68 -1.98 15.18
CA CYS A 49 7.37 -0.58 15.42
C CYS A 49 8.15 0.35 14.47
N ASP A 50 9.42 0.08 14.23
CA ASP A 50 10.25 0.85 13.29
C ASP A 50 9.71 0.76 11.86
N VAL A 51 9.34 -0.44 11.39
CA VAL A 51 8.73 -0.62 10.07
C VAL A 51 7.39 0.12 9.96
N LEU A 52 6.54 0.02 10.98
CA LEU A 52 5.22 0.65 10.99
C LEU A 52 5.31 2.18 11.06
N THR A 53 6.22 2.73 11.85
CA THR A 53 6.44 4.18 11.92
C THR A 53 7.04 4.74 10.62
N GLY A 54 7.94 4.01 9.96
CA GLY A 54 8.40 4.33 8.61
C GLY A 54 7.26 4.39 7.59
N CYS A 55 6.31 3.45 7.66
CA CYS A 55 5.11 3.47 6.82
C CYS A 55 4.23 4.70 7.09
N LEU A 56 4.07 5.12 8.35
CA LEU A 56 3.32 6.34 8.71
C LEU A 56 4.00 7.58 8.13
N ALA A 57 5.32 7.70 8.26
CA ALA A 57 6.09 8.81 7.70
C ALA A 57 5.97 8.87 6.16
N LEU A 58 6.02 7.72 5.49
CA LEU A 58 5.79 7.64 4.04
C LEU A 58 4.38 8.08 3.66
N ARG A 59 3.35 7.66 4.41
CA ARG A 59 1.96 8.06 4.18
C ARG A 59 1.78 9.58 4.32
N GLU A 60 2.46 10.21 5.27
CA GLU A 60 2.47 11.67 5.43
C GLU A 60 3.05 12.37 4.19
N LYS A 61 4.19 11.89 3.66
CA LYS A 61 4.79 12.41 2.42
C LYS A 61 3.87 12.27 1.20
N LEU A 62 3.03 11.24 1.16
CA LEU A 62 2.08 10.98 0.07
C LEU A 62 0.81 11.86 0.12
N LYS A 63 0.54 12.60 1.21
CA LYS A 63 -0.70 13.37 1.34
C LYS A 63 -0.99 14.34 0.19
N PRO A 64 -0.03 15.11 -0.35
CA PRO A 64 -0.29 16.00 -1.49
C PRO A 64 -0.75 15.22 -2.73
N TYR A 65 -0.08 14.11 -3.03
CA TYR A 65 -0.44 13.20 -4.13
C TYR A 65 -1.84 12.62 -3.92
N ILE A 66 -2.12 12.07 -2.74
CA ILE A 66 -3.43 11.47 -2.41
C ILE A 66 -4.55 12.52 -2.51
N LYS A 67 -4.31 13.76 -2.08
CA LYS A 67 -5.28 14.84 -2.22
C LYS A 67 -5.61 15.12 -3.69
N ALA A 68 -4.61 15.13 -4.56
CA ALA A 68 -4.82 15.28 -6.00
C ALA A 68 -5.61 14.10 -6.59
N LEU A 69 -5.32 12.87 -6.18
CA LEU A 69 -6.08 11.69 -6.61
C LEU A 69 -7.54 11.75 -6.17
N MET A 70 -7.81 12.16 -4.92
CA MET A 70 -9.18 12.29 -4.42
C MET A 70 -9.96 13.39 -5.14
N GLU A 71 -9.30 14.49 -5.49
CA GLU A 71 -9.88 15.55 -6.32
C GLU A 71 -10.19 15.05 -7.73
N GLU A 72 -9.30 14.24 -8.33
CA GLU A 72 -9.53 13.58 -9.61
C GLU A 72 -10.70 12.60 -9.55
N THR A 73 -10.78 11.78 -8.51
CA THR A 73 -11.92 10.87 -8.26
C THR A 73 -13.22 11.65 -8.17
N HIS A 74 -13.26 12.75 -7.43
CA HIS A 74 -14.43 13.63 -7.35
C HIS A 74 -14.79 14.23 -8.72
N LYS A 75 -13.76 14.68 -9.46
CA LYS A 75 -13.76 15.19 -10.83
C LYS A 75 -14.45 14.27 -11.85
N HIS A 76 -13.92 13.06 -11.90
CA HIS A 76 -13.95 12.24 -13.11
C HIS A 76 -14.38 10.80 -12.83
N ASN A 77 -14.71 10.46 -11.58
CA ASN A 77 -14.99 9.10 -11.12
C ASN A 77 -13.82 8.13 -11.33
N THR A 78 -12.59 8.65 -11.48
CA THR A 78 -11.38 7.83 -11.59
C THR A 78 -11.11 7.16 -10.24
N PRO A 79 -10.91 5.82 -10.16
CA PRO A 79 -10.58 5.17 -8.91
C PRO A 79 -9.18 5.57 -8.41
N VAL A 80 -8.98 5.63 -7.09
CA VAL A 80 -7.67 5.95 -6.50
C VAL A 80 -6.71 4.77 -6.62
N MET A 81 -7.19 3.56 -6.36
CA MET A 81 -6.47 2.30 -6.62
C MET A 81 -7.02 1.68 -7.89
N ARG A 82 -6.14 1.40 -8.85
CA ARG A 82 -6.50 1.12 -10.24
C ARG A 82 -5.89 -0.22 -10.65
N PRO A 83 -6.65 -1.17 -11.22
CA PRO A 83 -6.03 -2.32 -11.86
C PRO A 83 -5.13 -1.85 -13.01
N LEU A 84 -4.11 -2.63 -13.38
CA LEU A 84 -3.12 -2.17 -14.37
C LEU A 84 -3.76 -1.82 -15.71
N PHE A 85 -4.76 -2.57 -16.17
CA PHE A 85 -5.47 -2.29 -17.42
C PHE A 85 -6.19 -0.93 -17.43
N PHE A 86 -6.42 -0.30 -16.28
CA PHE A 86 -7.00 1.03 -16.23
C PHE A 86 -6.02 2.09 -16.77
N GLU A 87 -4.72 1.90 -16.53
CA GLU A 87 -3.65 2.80 -16.98
C GLU A 87 -3.00 2.33 -18.29
N PHE A 88 -3.03 1.02 -18.56
CA PHE A 88 -2.35 0.41 -19.70
C PHE A 88 -3.28 -0.54 -20.50
N PRO A 89 -4.49 -0.10 -20.90
CA PRO A 89 -5.50 -1.00 -21.49
C PRO A 89 -5.07 -1.68 -22.78
N GLU A 90 -4.13 -1.11 -23.53
CA GLU A 90 -3.59 -1.62 -24.79
C GLU A 90 -2.58 -2.75 -24.58
N GLN A 91 -2.05 -2.91 -23.36
CA GLN A 91 -1.06 -3.93 -23.02
C GLN A 91 -1.78 -5.16 -22.46
N GLU A 92 -1.80 -6.27 -23.21
CA GLU A 92 -2.55 -7.49 -22.85
C GLU A 92 -2.20 -8.01 -21.44
N THR A 93 -0.92 -7.95 -21.06
CA THR A 93 -0.44 -8.38 -19.73
C THR A 93 -1.11 -7.64 -18.58
N SER A 94 -1.51 -6.38 -18.77
CA SER A 94 -2.17 -5.56 -17.75
C SER A 94 -3.55 -6.09 -17.33
N TRP A 95 -4.20 -6.88 -18.19
CA TRP A 95 -5.50 -7.50 -17.92
C TRP A 95 -5.39 -8.82 -17.14
N ALA A 96 -4.21 -9.47 -17.20
CA ALA A 96 -3.97 -10.77 -16.57
C ALA A 96 -3.42 -10.65 -15.14
N ILE A 97 -2.71 -9.56 -14.83
CA ILE A 97 -2.08 -9.37 -13.51
C ILE A 97 -3.11 -8.90 -12.49
N ILE A 98 -3.19 -9.62 -11.37
CA ILE A 98 -4.16 -9.40 -10.29
C ILE A 98 -3.52 -9.05 -8.95
N ASP A 99 -2.20 -9.11 -8.86
CA ASP A 99 -1.42 -8.93 -7.63
C ASP A 99 -0.45 -7.72 -7.71
N GLN A 100 -0.62 -6.90 -8.75
CA GLN A 100 -0.07 -5.56 -8.88
C GLN A 100 -1.19 -4.57 -9.22
N TYR A 101 -1.01 -3.32 -8.84
CA TYR A 101 -1.97 -2.26 -9.16
C TYR A 101 -1.29 -0.90 -9.23
N CYS A 102 -1.95 0.06 -9.86
CA CYS A 102 -1.54 1.45 -9.87
C CYS A 102 -2.24 2.21 -8.74
N PHE A 103 -1.48 2.89 -7.88
CA PHE A 103 -2.03 3.82 -6.91
C PHE A 103 -1.97 5.23 -7.51
N GLY A 104 -3.08 5.66 -8.12
CA GLY A 104 -3.09 6.76 -9.07
C GLY A 104 -2.30 6.44 -10.35
N PRO A 105 -2.02 7.43 -11.21
CA PRO A 105 -1.34 7.21 -12.49
C PRO A 105 0.18 7.04 -12.38
N ASP A 106 0.75 7.24 -11.18
CA ASP A 106 2.20 7.49 -11.04
C ASP A 106 2.94 6.45 -10.19
N LEU A 107 2.22 5.62 -9.43
CA LEU A 107 2.82 4.61 -8.56
C LEU A 107 2.33 3.22 -8.94
N LEU A 108 3.26 2.31 -9.22
CA LEU A 108 2.99 0.88 -9.35
C LEU A 108 3.35 0.17 -8.06
N ILE A 109 2.40 -0.61 -7.53
CA ILE A 109 2.52 -1.30 -6.24
C ILE A 109 2.40 -2.80 -6.47
N ALA A 110 3.32 -3.59 -5.89
CA ALA A 110 3.31 -5.06 -5.96
C ALA A 110 3.38 -5.68 -4.55
N PRO A 111 2.26 -5.74 -3.78
CA PRO A 111 2.28 -6.15 -2.38
C PRO A 111 2.81 -7.58 -2.16
N VAL A 112 3.44 -7.85 -1.02
CA VAL A 112 3.80 -9.22 -0.64
C VAL A 112 2.57 -9.94 -0.06
N MET A 113 2.10 -10.98 -0.74
CA MET A 113 0.80 -11.63 -0.46
C MET A 113 0.91 -12.95 0.33
N HIS A 114 2.12 -13.47 0.52
CA HIS A 114 2.35 -14.76 1.17
C HIS A 114 3.38 -14.64 2.30
N GLU A 115 3.14 -15.35 3.40
CA GLU A 115 4.10 -15.46 4.49
C GLU A 115 5.43 -16.04 3.99
N GLY A 116 6.54 -15.51 4.50
CA GLY A 116 7.88 -16.00 4.15
C GLY A 116 8.37 -15.64 2.74
N MET A 117 7.54 -15.04 1.88
CA MET A 117 7.98 -14.55 0.57
C MET A 117 9.05 -13.47 0.74
N ARG A 118 10.20 -13.66 0.08
CA ARG A 118 11.37 -12.75 0.10
C ARG A 118 11.83 -12.33 -1.28
N GLU A 119 11.15 -12.80 -2.31
CA GLU A 119 11.35 -12.44 -3.70
C GLU A 119 10.02 -12.61 -4.43
N ARG A 120 9.77 -11.79 -5.45
CA ARG A 120 8.63 -11.95 -6.35
C ARG A 120 8.92 -11.34 -7.73
N ASP A 121 8.18 -11.82 -8.72
CA ASP A 121 8.16 -11.20 -10.03
C ASP A 121 7.30 -9.94 -10.04
N ILE A 122 7.75 -8.94 -10.80
CA ILE A 122 7.10 -7.65 -10.97
C ILE A 122 7.18 -7.25 -12.43
N TRP A 123 6.04 -7.19 -13.09
CA TRP A 123 5.96 -6.65 -14.43
C TRP A 123 5.90 -5.12 -14.41
N LEU A 124 6.78 -4.48 -15.18
CA LEU A 124 6.78 -3.05 -15.41
C LEU A 124 6.12 -2.75 -16.77
N PRO A 125 5.00 -2.02 -16.81
CA PRO A 125 4.33 -1.64 -18.05
C PRO A 125 5.26 -0.93 -19.04
N GLU A 126 5.15 -1.25 -20.33
CA GLU A 126 5.99 -0.67 -21.39
C GLU A 126 5.68 0.82 -21.67
N GLY A 127 6.60 1.48 -22.35
CA GLY A 127 6.48 2.89 -22.76
C GLY A 127 6.95 3.91 -21.72
N GLU A 128 7.34 3.47 -20.53
CA GLU A 128 7.67 4.33 -19.39
C GLU A 128 9.02 3.98 -18.77
N THR A 129 9.57 4.92 -17.99
CA THR A 129 10.66 4.64 -17.06
C THR A 129 10.10 4.54 -15.65
N TRP A 130 10.49 3.49 -14.94
CA TRP A 130 10.03 3.17 -13.60
C TRP A 130 11.19 3.22 -12.62
N THR A 131 11.13 4.12 -11.63
CA THR A 131 12.14 4.26 -10.59
C THR A 131 11.70 3.54 -9.34
N ASP A 132 12.51 2.59 -8.87
CA ASP A 132 12.29 1.92 -7.58
C ASP A 132 12.40 2.93 -6.45
N LEU A 133 11.34 3.07 -5.67
CA LEU A 133 11.26 3.98 -4.53
C LEU A 133 12.33 3.69 -3.46
N ALA A 134 12.72 2.43 -3.29
CA ALA A 134 13.64 2.01 -2.23
C ALA A 134 15.11 2.21 -2.59
N THR A 135 15.47 2.02 -3.86
CA THR A 135 16.86 2.04 -4.34
C THR A 135 17.21 3.28 -5.15
N GLY A 136 16.21 3.95 -5.73
CA GLY A 136 16.40 5.03 -6.69
C GLY A 136 16.87 4.55 -8.07
N GLU A 137 16.95 3.24 -8.30
CA GLU A 137 17.32 2.69 -9.60
C GLU A 137 16.15 2.79 -10.58
N SER A 138 16.43 3.20 -11.82
CA SER A 138 15.44 3.32 -12.88
C SER A 138 15.53 2.17 -13.87
N TYR A 139 14.36 1.64 -14.24
CA TYR A 139 14.20 0.55 -15.18
C TYR A 139 13.32 0.99 -16.34
N SER A 140 13.66 0.57 -17.56
CA SER A 140 12.74 0.70 -18.69
C SER A 140 11.53 -0.22 -18.50
N GLY A 141 10.35 0.21 -18.92
CA GLY A 141 9.16 -0.64 -18.96
C GLY A 141 9.27 -1.79 -19.98
N GLY A 142 8.25 -2.65 -19.98
CA GLY A 142 8.14 -3.80 -20.91
C GLY A 142 8.92 -5.02 -20.47
N GLN A 143 9.27 -5.11 -19.18
CA GLN A 143 10.04 -6.22 -18.62
C GLN A 143 9.46 -6.69 -17.29
N THR A 144 9.78 -7.93 -16.93
CA THR A 144 9.50 -8.49 -15.61
C THR A 144 10.79 -8.56 -14.82
N LEU A 145 10.78 -7.96 -13.63
CA LEU A 145 11.89 -7.97 -12.68
C LEU A 145 11.68 -9.07 -11.64
N GLN A 146 12.75 -9.78 -11.31
CA GLN A 146 12.82 -10.61 -10.10
C GLN A 146 13.29 -9.69 -8.95
N TYR A 147 12.42 -9.41 -7.99
CA TYR A 147 12.63 -8.34 -7.01
C TYR A 147 12.63 -8.86 -5.57
N ALA A 148 13.66 -8.49 -4.80
CA ALA A 148 13.80 -8.87 -3.39
C ALA A 148 12.79 -8.13 -2.49
N THR A 149 12.08 -8.88 -1.64
CA THR A 149 11.04 -8.37 -0.74
C THR A 149 11.38 -8.60 0.73
N PRO A 150 12.34 -7.84 1.30
CA PRO A 150 12.64 -7.92 2.72
C PRO A 150 11.43 -7.46 3.55
N LEU A 151 11.37 -7.89 4.81
CA LEU A 151 10.21 -7.65 5.69
C LEU A 151 9.81 -6.17 5.80
N ASN A 152 10.77 -5.25 5.71
CA ASN A 152 10.56 -3.82 5.95
C ASN A 152 10.02 -3.02 4.76
N ARG A 153 9.92 -3.59 3.55
CA ARG A 153 9.34 -2.89 2.39
C ARG A 153 8.62 -3.81 1.41
N ILE A 154 7.68 -3.24 0.69
CA ILE A 154 7.10 -3.85 -0.51
C ILE A 154 7.65 -3.13 -1.75
N PRO A 155 7.67 -3.78 -2.92
CA PRO A 155 8.03 -3.14 -4.16
C PRO A 155 7.06 -2.01 -4.54
N VAL A 156 7.63 -0.85 -4.83
CA VAL A 156 6.92 0.36 -5.22
C VAL A 156 7.77 1.07 -6.28
N PHE A 157 7.18 1.32 -7.44
CA PHE A 157 7.86 1.98 -8.54
C PHE A 157 7.14 3.28 -8.89
N ILE A 158 7.93 4.33 -9.08
CA ILE A 158 7.48 5.65 -9.51
C ILE A 158 7.58 5.71 -11.04
N ARG A 159 6.49 6.05 -11.71
CA ARG A 159 6.46 6.37 -13.14
C ARG A 159 7.05 7.75 -13.36
N GLU A 160 8.16 7.86 -14.08
CA GLU A 160 8.81 9.16 -14.30
C GLU A 160 7.97 10.10 -15.18
N GLY A 161 7.21 9.56 -16.15
CA GLY A 161 6.24 10.31 -16.95
C GLY A 161 4.91 10.60 -16.24
N GLY A 162 4.80 10.30 -14.95
CA GLY A 162 3.55 10.39 -14.19
C GLY A 162 2.96 11.80 -14.10
N GLN A 163 1.64 11.90 -14.22
CA GLN A 163 0.87 13.15 -14.25
C GLN A 163 1.10 14.02 -13.00
N TYR A 164 1.19 13.42 -11.82
CA TYR A 164 1.39 14.10 -10.55
C TYR A 164 2.73 13.74 -9.89
N ARG A 165 3.72 13.30 -10.69
CA ARG A 165 5.07 12.93 -10.24
C ARG A 165 5.72 14.01 -9.37
N SER A 166 5.46 15.28 -9.67
CA SER A 166 5.97 16.44 -8.92
C SER A 166 5.38 16.59 -7.51
N LEU A 167 4.26 15.91 -7.21
CA LEU A 167 3.65 15.87 -5.87
C LEU A 167 4.22 14.74 -5.00
N LEU A 168 4.95 13.80 -5.61
CA LEU A 168 5.66 12.75 -4.90
C LEU A 168 6.98 13.33 -4.37
N ASN A 169 6.92 13.92 -3.17
CA ASN A 169 8.08 14.40 -2.40
C ASN A 169 8.84 13.23 -1.75
N LEU A 170 9.16 12.22 -2.56
CA LEU A 170 9.73 10.94 -2.13
C LEU A 170 11.22 10.86 -2.47
#